data_AF-W4SPC2-F1
#
_entry.id   AF-W4SPC2-F1
#
_cell.length_a   1.000
_cell.length_b   1.000
_cell.length_c   1.000
_cell.angle_alpha   90.00
_cell.angle_beta   90.00
_cell.angle_gamma   90.00
#
_symmetry.space_group_name_H-M   'P 1'
#
loop_
_entity.id
_entity.type
_entity.pdbx_description
1 polymer ?
#
loop_
_entity_poly.entity_id
_entity_poly.type
_entity_poly.pdbx_seq_one_letter_code
_entity_poly.pdbx_strand_id
1 'polypeptide(L)'
;MIACLQEVRAWSKQHPGHVPIFILLETKQAPVQLAFPTVQPEPFDPVAMDALDAELRSVFRPGEYLSPDQVRGNAATLNAAVLAHGWPSLSEARGKVVFLLDQRAAGASYLPGHPSLRGRVCFTNAVPRQDDAAFTELNDGPAETITQLVKAGYLVRTRTDADLKEALQHDTTRRDRMLASGAQLLSTDFPAHEPAGNGYVVRFDDDAVARCNPQLAQAHCKSADLAH
;
A
#
# COMPACT_ATOMS: atom_id res chain seq x y z
N MET A 1 -11.10 8.63 -12.45
CA MET A 1 -9.83 8.40 -11.74
C MET A 1 -8.94 9.64 -11.72
N ILE A 2 -8.59 10.20 -12.89
CA ILE A 2 -7.68 11.35 -13.04
C ILE A 2 -7.99 12.53 -12.09
N ALA A 3 -9.26 12.96 -11.99
CA ALA A 3 -9.62 14.08 -11.12
C ALA A 3 -9.25 13.83 -9.64
N CYS A 4 -9.55 12.63 -9.11
CA CYS A 4 -9.17 12.27 -7.74
C CYS A 4 -7.65 12.27 -7.53
N LEU A 5 -6.90 11.79 -8.53
CA LEU A 5 -5.43 11.80 -8.49
C LEU A 5 -4.86 13.23 -8.56
N GLN A 6 -5.51 14.13 -9.29
CA GLN A 6 -5.12 15.54 -9.36
C GLN A 6 -5.29 16.23 -8.01
N GLU A 7 -6.32 15.90 -7.22
CA GLU A 7 -6.48 16.40 -5.85
C GLU A 7 -5.31 15.96 -4.96
N VAL A 8 -4.97 14.67 -4.97
CA VAL A 8 -3.82 14.15 -4.19
C VAL A 8 -2.52 14.82 -4.62
N ARG A 9 -2.31 14.99 -5.93
CA ARG A 9 -1.12 15.67 -6.45
C ARG A 9 -1.07 17.14 -6.05
N ALA A 10 -2.19 17.86 -6.13
CA ALA A 10 -2.27 19.26 -5.74
C ALA A 10 -1.94 19.43 -4.26
N TRP A 11 -2.46 18.54 -3.40
CA TRP A 11 -2.12 18.51 -1.99
C TRP A 11 -0.63 18.19 -1.77
N SER A 12 -0.10 17.15 -2.41
CA SER A 12 1.31 16.73 -2.29
C SER A 12 2.28 17.87 -2.64
N LYS A 13 1.96 18.66 -3.67
CA LYS A 13 2.76 19.85 -4.06
C LYS A 13 2.76 20.97 -3.03
N GLN A 14 1.70 21.10 -2.24
CA GLN A 14 1.60 22.10 -1.18
C GLN A 14 2.27 21.66 0.13
N HIS A 15 2.61 20.36 0.26
CA HIS A 15 3.20 19.78 1.47
C HIS A 15 4.55 19.11 1.13
N PRO A 16 5.54 19.88 0.65
CA PRO A 16 6.83 19.32 0.28
C PRO A 16 7.45 18.60 1.48
N GLY A 17 7.84 17.34 1.28
CA GLY A 17 8.42 16.54 2.35
C GLY A 17 7.41 15.68 3.12
N HIS A 18 6.13 15.63 2.77
CA HIS A 18 5.19 14.68 3.39
C HIS A 18 5.71 13.23 3.36
N VAL A 19 5.36 12.42 4.36
CA VAL A 19 5.65 10.96 4.32
C VAL A 19 5.02 10.32 3.07
N PRO A 20 5.58 9.23 2.51
CA PRO A 20 5.07 8.63 1.29
C PRO A 20 3.57 8.31 1.39
N ILE A 21 2.81 8.75 0.39
CA ILE A 21 1.37 8.43 0.30
C ILE A 21 1.23 7.15 -0.52
N PHE A 22 0.59 6.14 0.06
CA PHE A 22 0.28 4.90 -0.64
C PHE A 22 -1.14 4.97 -1.18
N ILE A 23 -1.30 4.85 -2.50
CA ILE A 23 -2.58 4.82 -3.18
C ILE A 23 -2.86 3.38 -3.58
N LEU A 24 -3.80 2.76 -2.89
CA LEU A 24 -4.26 1.42 -3.20
C LEU A 24 -5.33 1.47 -4.29
N LEU A 25 -5.01 0.90 -5.44
CA LEU A 25 -5.86 0.82 -6.62
C LEU A 25 -6.56 -0.53 -6.64
N GLU A 26 -7.86 -0.51 -6.43
CA GLU A 26 -8.70 -1.70 -6.48
C GLU A 26 -9.44 -1.78 -7.82
N THR A 27 -8.97 -2.65 -8.71
CA THR A 27 -9.60 -2.87 -10.02
C THR A 27 -10.86 -3.72 -9.85
N LYS A 28 -12.04 -3.11 -9.75
CA LYS A 28 -13.32 -3.84 -9.70
C LYS A 28 -13.61 -4.42 -11.08
N GLN A 29 -13.57 -5.74 -11.19
CA GLN A 29 -13.72 -6.46 -12.47
C GLN A 29 -15.01 -7.30 -12.55
N ALA A 30 -15.75 -7.40 -11.45
CA ALA A 30 -17.01 -8.15 -11.39
C ALA A 30 -18.15 -7.20 -11.00
N PRO A 31 -19.33 -7.34 -11.64
CA PRO A 31 -20.51 -6.58 -11.23
C PRO A 31 -20.90 -6.98 -9.80
N VAL A 32 -21.37 -6.00 -9.04
CA VAL A 32 -21.95 -6.27 -7.72
C VAL A 32 -23.37 -6.80 -7.93
N GLN A 33 -23.69 -7.95 -7.34
CA GLN A 33 -25.04 -8.50 -7.37
C GLN A 33 -25.88 -7.85 -6.27
N LEU A 34 -26.71 -6.87 -6.67
CA LEU A 34 -27.64 -6.18 -5.76
C LEU A 34 -29.07 -6.27 -6.30
N ALA A 35 -30.04 -5.94 -5.45
CA ALA A 35 -31.46 -5.92 -5.80
C ALA A 35 -31.84 -4.82 -6.82
N PHE A 36 -30.88 -4.00 -7.24
CA PHE A 36 -31.05 -2.93 -8.23
C PHE A 36 -29.94 -3.00 -9.30
N PRO A 37 -30.15 -2.40 -10.49
CA PRO A 37 -29.17 -2.44 -11.57
C PRO A 37 -27.83 -1.85 -11.14
N THR A 38 -26.76 -2.57 -11.44
CA THR A 38 -25.37 -2.14 -11.21
C THR A 38 -24.64 -1.95 -12.52
N VAL A 39 -23.53 -1.21 -12.48
CA VAL A 39 -22.66 -1.00 -13.63
C VAL A 39 -21.90 -2.30 -13.91
N GLN A 40 -21.84 -2.70 -15.17
CA GLN A 40 -20.91 -3.73 -15.63
C GLN A 40 -19.51 -3.13 -15.68
N PRO A 41 -18.55 -3.60 -14.86
CA PRO A 41 -17.21 -3.05 -14.89
C PRO A 41 -16.49 -3.38 -16.19
N GLU A 42 -15.58 -2.50 -16.58
CA GLU A 42 -14.59 -2.76 -17.62
C GLU A 42 -13.71 -3.97 -17.23
N PRO A 43 -13.37 -4.85 -18.19
CA PRO A 43 -12.36 -5.86 -17.96
C PRO A 43 -10.98 -5.20 -17.83
N PHE A 44 -10.26 -5.49 -16.76
CA PHE A 44 -8.87 -5.07 -16.60
C PHE A 44 -7.93 -6.10 -17.23
N ASP A 45 -7.94 -6.14 -18.57
CA ASP A 45 -7.00 -6.90 -19.38
C ASP A 45 -5.64 -6.15 -19.52
N PRO A 46 -4.63 -6.71 -20.21
CA PRO A 46 -3.35 -6.03 -20.38
C PRO A 46 -3.45 -4.63 -21.03
N VAL A 47 -4.41 -4.38 -21.92
CA VAL A 47 -4.58 -3.07 -22.57
C VAL A 47 -5.12 -2.05 -21.58
N ALA A 48 -6.12 -2.43 -20.78
CA ALA A 48 -6.62 -1.58 -19.69
C ALA A 48 -5.54 -1.29 -18.64
N MET A 49 -4.67 -2.26 -18.35
CA MET A 49 -3.51 -2.08 -17.46
C MET A 49 -2.47 -1.11 -18.01
N ASP A 50 -2.21 -1.12 -19.31
CA ASP A 50 -1.35 -0.13 -19.97
C ASP A 50 -1.97 1.26 -19.95
N ALA A 51 -3.29 1.35 -20.15
CA ALA A 51 -4.03 2.60 -20.04
C ALA A 51 -4.00 3.16 -18.61
N LEU A 52 -4.15 2.30 -17.58
CA LEU A 52 -4.00 2.68 -16.18
C LEU A 52 -2.63 3.34 -15.93
N ASP A 53 -1.54 2.71 -16.37
CA ASP A 53 -0.20 3.29 -16.25
C ASP A 53 -0.05 4.62 -16.98
N ALA A 54 -0.67 4.77 -18.16
CA ALA A 54 -0.67 6.01 -18.92
C ALA A 54 -1.44 7.13 -18.18
N GLU A 55 -2.59 6.82 -17.58
CA GLU A 55 -3.35 7.78 -16.78
C GLU A 55 -2.56 8.23 -15.55
N LEU A 56 -1.91 7.31 -14.82
CA LEU A 56 -1.06 7.65 -13.69
C LEU A 56 0.08 8.60 -14.09
N ARG A 57 0.75 8.32 -15.22
CA ARG A 57 1.82 9.18 -15.77
C ARG A 57 1.31 10.52 -16.31
N SER A 58 0.06 10.59 -16.75
CA SER A 58 -0.55 11.85 -17.19
C SER A 58 -0.74 12.83 -16.03
N VAL A 59 -0.93 12.31 -14.81
CA VAL A 59 -1.10 13.10 -13.60
C VAL A 59 0.25 13.35 -12.92
N PHE A 60 1.01 12.30 -12.63
CA PHE A 60 2.26 12.37 -11.87
C PHE A 60 3.50 12.31 -12.77
N ARG A 61 4.37 13.30 -12.62
CA ARG A 61 5.65 13.36 -13.34
C ARG A 61 6.68 12.42 -12.72
N PRO A 62 7.70 11.98 -13.48
CA PRO A 62 8.85 11.27 -12.90
C PRO A 62 9.41 12.01 -11.69
N GLY A 63 9.65 11.29 -10.59
CA GLY A 63 10.10 11.85 -9.32
C GLY A 63 8.99 12.25 -8.34
N GLU A 64 7.74 12.37 -8.80
CA GLU A 64 6.56 12.60 -7.92
C GLU A 64 5.98 11.28 -7.40
N TYR A 65 6.38 10.14 -7.97
CA TYR A 65 6.04 8.81 -7.51
C TYR A 65 7.28 7.93 -7.39
N LEU A 66 7.19 6.88 -6.57
CA LEU A 66 8.18 5.81 -6.50
C LEU A 66 7.72 4.61 -7.33
N SER A 67 8.49 4.22 -8.34
CA SER A 67 8.18 3.11 -9.24
C SER A 67 8.88 1.80 -8.86
N PRO A 68 8.37 0.65 -9.33
CA PRO A 68 9.07 -0.63 -9.26
C PRO A 68 10.50 -0.59 -9.81
N ASP A 69 10.73 0.13 -10.90
CA ASP A 69 12.08 0.26 -11.48
C ASP A 69 13.05 1.00 -10.57
N GLN A 70 12.58 2.03 -9.86
CA GLN A 70 13.39 2.78 -8.90
C GLN A 70 13.76 1.94 -7.68
N VAL A 71 12.82 1.10 -7.20
CA VAL A 71 13.08 0.18 -6.08
C VAL A 71 13.99 -0.98 -6.52
N ARG A 72 13.79 -1.50 -7.73
CA ARG A 72 14.60 -2.61 -8.27
C ARG A 72 16.05 -2.18 -8.54
N GLY A 73 16.26 -0.95 -9.00
CA GLY A 73 17.57 -0.47 -9.45
C GLY A 73 18.18 -1.42 -10.49
N ASN A 74 19.40 -1.89 -10.22
CA ASN A 74 20.15 -2.78 -11.11
C ASN A 74 19.95 -4.28 -10.81
N ALA A 75 19.11 -4.65 -9.84
CA ALA A 75 18.89 -6.05 -9.50
C ALA A 75 18.17 -6.81 -10.64
N ALA A 76 18.40 -8.11 -10.72
CA ALA A 76 17.77 -8.98 -11.71
C ALA A 76 16.23 -9.00 -11.56
N THR A 77 15.73 -8.98 -10.32
CA THR A 77 14.31 -8.94 -10.00
C THR A 77 14.06 -7.94 -8.88
N LEU A 78 12.86 -7.37 -8.85
CA LEU A 78 12.37 -6.49 -7.80
C LEU A 78 12.40 -7.20 -6.45
N ASN A 79 12.02 -8.48 -6.42
CA ASN A 79 12.14 -9.29 -5.22
C ASN A 79 13.58 -9.38 -4.71
N ALA A 80 14.55 -9.66 -5.59
CA ALA A 80 15.95 -9.71 -5.20
C ALA A 80 16.43 -8.36 -4.64
N ALA A 81 15.96 -7.23 -5.20
CA ALA A 81 16.29 -5.91 -4.71
C ALA A 81 15.79 -5.67 -3.28
N VAL A 82 14.51 -5.92 -3.00
CA VAL A 82 13.95 -5.65 -1.66
C VAL A 82 14.50 -6.58 -0.59
N LEU A 83 14.85 -7.83 -0.94
CA LEU A 83 15.47 -8.76 0.00
C LEU A 83 16.93 -8.39 0.32
N ALA A 84 17.67 -7.84 -0.65
CA ALA A 84 19.09 -7.52 -0.49
C ALA A 84 19.33 -6.11 0.07
N HIS A 85 18.51 -5.14 -0.34
CA HIS A 85 18.74 -3.72 -0.09
C HIS A 85 17.55 -3.00 0.55
N GLY A 86 16.40 -3.67 0.66
CA GLY A 86 15.18 -3.06 1.17
C GLY A 86 14.54 -2.06 0.19
N TRP A 87 13.60 -1.29 0.73
CA TRP A 87 13.00 -0.15 0.04
C TRP A 87 13.87 1.10 0.20
N PRO A 88 13.73 2.12 -0.66
CA PRO A 88 14.37 3.41 -0.47
C PRO A 88 14.13 3.98 0.93
N SER A 89 15.10 4.75 1.43
CA SER A 89 14.97 5.40 2.73
C SER A 89 13.79 6.36 2.78
N LEU A 90 13.28 6.66 3.97
CA LEU A 90 12.21 7.64 4.12
C LEU A 90 12.60 9.00 3.54
N SER A 91 13.85 9.45 3.71
CA SER A 91 14.35 10.70 3.10
C SER A 91 14.26 10.71 1.59
N GLU A 92 14.48 9.57 0.92
CA GLU A 92 14.39 9.45 -0.53
C GLU A 92 12.95 9.30 -1.01
N ALA A 93 12.04 8.82 -0.16
CA ALA A 93 10.65 8.57 -0.49
C ALA A 93 9.70 9.74 -0.14
N ARG A 94 10.12 10.68 0.72
CA ARG A 94 9.33 11.86 1.10
C ARG A 94 8.91 12.68 -0.12
N GLY A 95 7.70 13.23 -0.06
CA GLY A 95 7.09 14.02 -1.14
C GLY A 95 6.65 13.20 -2.35
N LYS A 96 6.62 11.86 -2.25
CA LYS A 96 6.23 10.96 -3.34
C LYS A 96 4.98 10.16 -3.00
N VAL A 97 4.31 9.71 -4.06
CA VAL A 97 3.24 8.72 -3.98
C VAL A 97 3.73 7.33 -4.41
N VAL A 98 3.09 6.27 -3.92
CA VAL A 98 3.36 4.87 -4.30
C VAL A 98 2.04 4.22 -4.68
N PHE A 99 1.98 3.63 -5.88
CA PHE A 99 0.77 2.97 -6.37
C PHE A 99 0.83 1.47 -6.14
N LEU A 100 -0.20 0.92 -5.51
CA LEU A 100 -0.29 -0.48 -5.15
C LEU A 100 -1.56 -1.08 -5.79
N LEU A 101 -1.46 -2.26 -6.38
CA LEU A 101 -2.64 -3.02 -6.84
C LEU A 101 -3.09 -3.94 -5.70
N ASP A 102 -4.33 -3.79 -5.25
CA ASP A 102 -4.90 -4.56 -4.14
C ASP A 102 -5.02 -6.05 -4.50
N GLN A 103 -5.74 -6.35 -5.58
CA GLN A 103 -6.10 -7.72 -5.89
C GLN A 103 -4.93 -8.46 -6.52
N ARG A 104 -4.47 -9.55 -5.89
CA ARG A 104 -3.41 -10.41 -6.43
C ARG A 104 -3.70 -10.91 -7.86
N ALA A 105 -4.98 -11.12 -8.20
CA ALA A 105 -5.39 -11.53 -9.54
C ALA A 105 -5.02 -10.50 -10.63
N ALA A 106 -4.91 -9.21 -10.29
CA ALA A 106 -4.52 -8.16 -11.23
C ALA A 106 -3.12 -8.40 -11.84
N GLY A 107 -2.23 -9.11 -11.12
CA GLY A 107 -0.90 -9.46 -11.62
C GLY A 107 -0.93 -10.26 -12.93
N ALA A 108 -1.96 -11.09 -13.15
CA ALA A 108 -2.09 -11.88 -14.38
C ALA A 108 -2.24 -11.01 -15.64
N SER A 109 -2.92 -9.87 -15.52
CA SER A 109 -3.07 -8.89 -16.60
C SER A 109 -1.94 -7.84 -16.63
N TYR A 110 -1.30 -7.58 -15.49
CA TYR A 110 -0.33 -6.49 -15.34
C TYR A 110 1.12 -6.89 -15.69
N LEU A 111 1.51 -8.15 -15.49
CA LEU A 111 2.87 -8.63 -15.73
C LEU A 111 3.25 -8.99 -17.19
N PRO A 112 2.34 -9.41 -18.09
CA PRO A 112 2.72 -9.75 -19.46
C PRO A 112 3.50 -8.63 -20.15
N GLY A 113 4.68 -8.94 -20.69
CA GLY A 113 5.59 -7.94 -21.31
C GLY A 113 6.43 -7.12 -20.33
N HIS A 114 6.17 -7.22 -19.03
CA HIS A 114 6.80 -6.43 -17.97
C HIS A 114 7.35 -7.33 -16.84
N PRO A 115 8.29 -8.25 -17.15
CA PRO A 115 8.81 -9.19 -16.15
C PRO A 115 9.41 -8.44 -14.98
N SER A 116 9.00 -8.81 -13.76
CA SER A 116 9.39 -8.13 -12.53
C SER A 116 9.09 -6.62 -12.56
N LEU A 117 7.93 -6.26 -13.12
CA LEU A 117 7.38 -4.90 -13.20
C LEU A 117 8.26 -3.89 -13.97
N ARG A 118 9.08 -4.36 -14.91
CA ARG A 118 9.90 -3.49 -15.77
C ARG A 118 9.04 -2.49 -16.51
N GLY A 119 9.26 -1.19 -16.31
CA GLY A 119 8.50 -0.15 -16.98
C GLY A 119 7.06 0.01 -16.50
N ARG A 120 6.65 -0.64 -15.39
CA ARG A 120 5.34 -0.44 -14.76
C ARG A 120 5.38 0.70 -13.74
N VAL A 121 4.21 1.25 -13.41
CA VAL A 121 4.06 2.30 -12.40
C VAL A 121 3.68 1.74 -11.03
N CYS A 122 2.84 0.71 -11.00
CA CYS A 122 2.28 0.13 -9.78
C CYS A 122 3.07 -1.09 -9.30
N PHE A 123 3.02 -1.34 -7.99
CA PHE A 123 3.43 -2.60 -7.39
C PHE A 123 2.24 -3.56 -7.32
N THR A 124 2.44 -4.82 -7.70
CA THR A 124 1.44 -5.88 -7.59
C THR A 124 1.35 -6.38 -6.15
N ASN A 125 0.15 -6.79 -5.70
CA ASN A 125 0.00 -7.66 -4.52
C ASN A 125 0.51 -9.08 -4.84
N ALA A 126 1.82 -9.21 -4.95
CA ALA A 126 2.49 -10.41 -5.43
C ALA A 126 2.65 -11.47 -4.33
N VAL A 127 2.81 -12.73 -4.73
CA VAL A 127 3.17 -13.81 -3.78
C VAL A 127 4.63 -13.62 -3.38
N PRO A 128 4.96 -13.55 -2.07
CA PRO A 128 6.36 -13.49 -1.64
C PRO A 128 7.21 -14.55 -2.33
N ARG A 129 8.43 -14.18 -2.71
CA ARG A 129 9.41 -14.92 -3.55
C ARG A 129 9.15 -14.94 -5.06
N GLN A 130 8.02 -14.43 -5.57
CA GLN A 130 7.89 -14.20 -7.01
C GLN A 130 8.76 -13.02 -7.44
N ASP A 131 9.18 -12.98 -8.71
CA ASP A 131 10.13 -11.98 -9.20
C ASP A 131 9.66 -10.53 -9.01
N ASP A 132 8.36 -10.26 -9.07
CA ASP A 132 7.74 -8.96 -8.86
C ASP A 132 7.41 -8.65 -7.39
N ALA A 133 7.69 -9.56 -6.45
CA ALA A 133 7.26 -9.41 -5.08
C ALA A 133 8.10 -8.40 -4.29
N ALA A 134 7.53 -7.21 -4.11
CA ALA A 134 7.97 -6.19 -3.14
C ALA A 134 6.88 -5.78 -2.16
N PHE A 135 5.62 -5.85 -2.59
CA PHE A 135 4.43 -5.54 -1.80
C PHE A 135 3.53 -6.79 -1.71
N THR A 136 2.89 -7.00 -0.57
CA THR A 136 1.83 -8.00 -0.42
C THR A 136 0.80 -7.56 0.60
N GLU A 137 -0.47 -7.86 0.31
CA GLU A 137 -1.53 -7.80 1.31
C GLU A 137 -1.65 -9.13 2.03
N LEU A 138 -1.74 -9.07 3.35
CA LEU A 138 -1.98 -10.22 4.19
C LEU A 138 -3.02 -9.87 5.25
N ASN A 139 -4.27 -9.82 4.79
CA ASN A 139 -5.38 -9.34 5.59
C ASN A 139 -5.79 -10.27 6.74
N ASP A 140 -5.75 -11.57 6.50
CA ASP A 140 -6.28 -12.59 7.42
C ASP A 140 -5.18 -13.57 7.90
N GLY A 141 -3.91 -13.15 7.77
CA GLY A 141 -2.76 -13.93 8.22
C GLY A 141 -2.37 -13.65 9.68
N PRO A 142 -1.62 -14.55 10.33
CA PRO A 142 -1.14 -14.35 11.68
C PRO A 142 -0.07 -13.23 11.73
N ALA A 143 -0.02 -12.50 12.85
CA ALA A 143 0.89 -11.37 13.04
C ALA A 143 2.37 -11.77 12.92
N GLU A 144 2.69 -13.02 13.26
CA GLU A 144 4.03 -13.60 13.17
C GLU A 144 4.48 -13.73 11.71
N THR A 145 3.58 -14.14 10.80
CA THR A 145 3.90 -14.20 9.37
C THR A 145 4.10 -12.80 8.80
N ILE A 146 3.27 -11.84 9.18
CA ILE A 146 3.45 -10.43 8.79
C ILE A 146 4.82 -9.92 9.26
N THR A 147 5.18 -10.19 10.52
CA THR A 147 6.47 -9.81 11.10
C THR A 147 7.64 -10.39 10.32
N GLN A 148 7.55 -11.66 9.91
CA GLN A 148 8.57 -12.32 9.09
C GLN A 148 8.72 -11.66 7.71
N LEU A 149 7.60 -11.33 7.06
CA LEU A 149 7.62 -10.65 5.75
C LEU A 149 8.22 -9.24 5.85
N VAL A 150 7.84 -8.48 6.87
CA VAL A 150 8.39 -7.14 7.15
C VAL A 150 9.90 -7.22 7.35
N LYS A 151 10.38 -8.16 8.17
CA LYS A 151 11.82 -8.37 8.42
C LYS A 151 12.59 -8.85 7.20
N ALA A 152 11.92 -9.54 6.27
CA ALA A 152 12.51 -9.93 5.00
C ALA A 152 12.60 -8.77 3.98
N GLY A 153 11.97 -7.62 4.23
CA GLY A 153 12.04 -6.44 3.36
C GLY A 153 10.78 -6.20 2.52
N TYR A 154 9.72 -6.99 2.68
CA TYR A 154 8.45 -6.74 2.00
C TYR A 154 7.71 -5.55 2.63
N LEU A 155 7.05 -4.75 1.79
CA LEU A 155 6.01 -3.83 2.20
C LEU A 155 4.72 -4.64 2.41
N VAL A 156 4.17 -4.61 3.62
CA VAL A 156 2.98 -5.39 3.96
C VAL A 156 1.82 -4.47 4.31
N ARG A 157 0.68 -4.72 3.69
CA ARG A 157 -0.61 -4.18 4.11
C ARG A 157 -1.45 -5.23 4.82
N THR A 158 -2.12 -4.83 5.90
CA THR A 158 -3.10 -5.67 6.59
C THR A 158 -4.26 -4.84 7.14
N ARG A 159 -5.25 -5.52 7.70
CA ARG A 159 -6.48 -4.97 8.27
C ARG A 159 -6.48 -5.08 9.80
N THR A 160 -6.74 -3.98 10.50
CA THR A 160 -6.90 -3.96 11.96
C THR A 160 -8.29 -4.41 12.42
N ASP A 161 -9.24 -4.40 11.49
CA ASP A 161 -10.64 -4.76 11.63
C ASP A 161 -11.23 -5.10 10.25
N ALA A 162 -12.38 -5.75 10.22
CA ALA A 162 -13.10 -6.03 8.98
C ALA A 162 -14.61 -6.14 9.18
N ASP A 163 -15.37 -5.55 8.26
CA ASP A 163 -16.83 -5.62 8.22
C ASP A 163 -17.48 -5.11 9.52
N LEU A 164 -16.83 -4.15 10.19
CA LEU A 164 -17.21 -3.59 11.50
C LEU A 164 -17.31 -4.62 12.66
N LYS A 165 -16.87 -5.87 12.46
CA LYS A 165 -17.08 -6.97 13.43
C LYS A 165 -16.40 -6.71 14.76
N GLU A 166 -15.13 -6.35 14.72
CA GLU A 166 -14.30 -6.07 15.89
C GLU A 166 -14.86 -4.91 16.71
N ALA A 167 -15.29 -3.83 16.02
CA ALA A 167 -15.94 -2.71 16.65
C ALA A 167 -17.25 -3.11 17.33
N LEU A 168 -18.16 -3.81 16.64
CA LEU A 168 -19.45 -4.25 17.22
C LEU A 168 -19.27 -5.15 18.46
N GLN A 169 -18.18 -5.92 18.51
CA GLN A 169 -17.87 -6.83 19.61
C GLN A 169 -17.01 -6.19 20.72
N HIS A 170 -16.57 -4.94 20.55
CA HIS A 170 -15.57 -4.28 21.41
C HIS A 170 -14.27 -5.09 21.52
N ASP A 171 -13.90 -5.82 20.47
CA ASP A 171 -12.69 -6.63 20.43
C ASP A 171 -11.53 -5.86 19.79
N THR A 172 -10.52 -5.52 20.58
CA THR A 172 -9.31 -4.85 20.08
C THR A 172 -8.18 -5.80 19.72
N THR A 173 -8.37 -7.11 19.89
CA THR A 173 -7.31 -8.12 19.78
C THR A 173 -6.65 -8.09 18.41
N ARG A 174 -7.42 -8.02 17.32
CA ARG A 174 -6.88 -7.94 15.96
C ARG A 174 -6.08 -6.65 15.76
N ARG A 175 -6.68 -5.50 16.10
CA ARG A 175 -6.04 -4.18 16.02
C ARG A 175 -4.67 -4.18 16.72
N ASP A 176 -4.64 -4.61 17.98
CA ASP A 176 -3.44 -4.57 18.81
C ASP A 176 -2.34 -5.49 18.25
N ARG A 177 -2.72 -6.69 17.78
CA ARG A 177 -1.80 -7.63 17.11
C ARG A 177 -1.25 -7.07 15.80
N MET A 178 -2.10 -6.47 14.95
CA MET A 178 -1.67 -5.94 13.67
C MET A 178 -0.79 -4.69 13.84
N LEU A 179 -1.11 -3.81 14.80
CA LEU A 179 -0.24 -2.70 15.18
C LEU A 179 1.15 -3.20 15.61
N ALA A 180 1.23 -4.28 16.39
CA ALA A 180 2.49 -4.85 16.87
C ALA A 180 3.29 -5.62 15.79
N SER A 181 2.63 -6.09 14.72
CA SER A 181 3.21 -6.95 13.68
C SER A 181 4.31 -6.28 12.83
N GLY A 182 4.37 -4.94 12.84
CA GLY A 182 5.27 -4.18 11.98
C GLY A 182 4.82 -4.03 10.53
N ALA A 183 3.59 -4.47 10.17
CA ALA A 183 3.00 -4.07 8.88
C ALA A 183 3.08 -2.56 8.71
N GLN A 184 3.55 -2.13 7.54
CA GLN A 184 3.76 -0.72 7.26
C GLN A 184 2.45 -0.01 6.91
N LEU A 185 1.48 -0.74 6.35
CA LEU A 185 0.18 -0.20 5.96
C LEU A 185 -0.91 -0.93 6.74
N LEU A 186 -1.67 -0.18 7.54
CA LEU A 186 -2.76 -0.68 8.36
C LEU A 186 -4.05 -0.03 7.90
N SER A 187 -5.06 -0.83 7.55
CA SER A 187 -6.38 -0.33 7.16
C SER A 187 -7.42 -0.62 8.22
N THR A 188 -8.34 0.32 8.37
CA THR A 188 -9.52 0.23 9.25
C THR A 188 -10.75 0.72 8.48
N ASP A 189 -11.93 0.25 8.86
CA ASP A 189 -13.23 0.68 8.33
C ASP A 189 -13.67 2.06 8.87
N PHE A 190 -12.91 2.64 9.80
CA PHE A 190 -13.24 3.90 10.48
C PHE A 190 -12.46 5.11 9.94
N PRO A 191 -13.05 6.32 9.93
CA PRO A 191 -12.30 7.52 9.60
C PRO A 191 -11.12 7.74 10.55
N ALA A 192 -10.07 8.41 10.05
CA ALA A 192 -8.88 8.68 10.84
C ALA A 192 -9.23 9.46 12.12
N HIS A 193 -8.76 8.97 13.27
CA HIS A 193 -8.95 9.58 14.59
C HIS A 193 -10.40 9.69 15.08
N GLU A 194 -11.36 9.09 14.38
CA GLU A 194 -12.77 9.09 14.79
C GLU A 194 -13.13 7.74 15.44
N PRO A 195 -13.42 7.71 16.76
CA PRO A 195 -13.92 6.50 17.38
C PRO A 195 -15.30 6.13 16.85
N ALA A 196 -15.55 4.83 16.74
CA ALA A 196 -16.89 4.29 16.63
C ALA A 196 -17.77 4.78 17.80
N GLY A 197 -19.10 4.71 17.65
CA GLY A 197 -20.05 5.12 18.69
C GLY A 197 -19.89 4.41 20.04
N ASN A 198 -19.13 3.31 20.07
CA ASN A 198 -18.80 2.55 21.27
C ASN A 198 -17.35 2.70 21.75
N GLY A 199 -16.60 3.63 21.17
CA GLY A 199 -15.21 3.93 21.54
C GLY A 199 -14.14 3.07 20.87
N TYR A 200 -14.50 2.12 19.99
CA TYR A 200 -13.51 1.42 19.17
C TYR A 200 -12.79 2.43 18.25
N VAL A 201 -11.46 2.44 18.26
CA VAL A 201 -10.65 3.34 17.42
C VAL A 201 -9.34 2.67 17.05
N VAL A 202 -8.86 2.96 15.84
CA VAL A 202 -7.52 2.58 15.37
C VAL A 202 -6.72 3.86 15.17
N ARG A 203 -5.67 4.03 15.96
CA ARG A 203 -4.78 5.19 15.90
C ARG A 203 -3.41 4.84 16.48
N PHE A 204 -2.39 5.59 16.07
CA PHE A 204 -1.13 5.62 16.78
C PHE A 204 -1.21 6.58 17.97
N ASP A 205 -0.22 6.48 18.86
CA ASP A 205 -0.05 7.41 19.96
C ASP A 205 0.10 8.86 19.45
N ASP A 206 -0.39 9.82 20.24
CA ASP A 206 -0.40 11.26 19.93
C ASP A 206 -1.05 11.62 18.57
N ASP A 207 -1.94 10.76 18.07
CA ASP A 207 -2.61 10.92 16.77
C ASP A 207 -1.61 11.07 15.61
N ALA A 208 -0.45 10.43 15.73
CA ALA A 208 0.55 10.39 14.66
C ALA A 208 0.02 9.65 13.42
N VAL A 209 0.41 10.12 12.24
CA VAL A 209 0.09 9.47 10.95
C VAL A 209 1.07 8.36 10.57
N ALA A 210 2.26 8.37 11.19
CA ALA A 210 3.31 7.38 11.01
C ALA A 210 4.10 7.23 12.32
N ARG A 211 4.66 6.04 12.54
CA ARG A 211 5.55 5.75 13.68
C ARG A 211 6.73 4.89 13.25
N CYS A 212 7.77 4.86 14.08
CA CYS A 212 8.87 3.93 13.88
C CYS A 212 8.35 2.50 13.95
N ASN A 213 8.82 1.65 13.03
CA ASN A 213 8.34 0.29 12.95
C ASN A 213 8.79 -0.51 14.18
N PRO A 214 7.86 -1.08 14.99
CA PRO A 214 8.20 -1.78 16.23
C PRO A 214 9.07 -3.02 16.01
N GLN A 215 9.07 -3.58 14.79
CA GLN A 215 9.86 -4.75 14.43
C GLN A 215 11.23 -4.40 13.82
N LEU A 216 11.46 -3.12 13.49
CA LEU A 216 12.69 -2.63 12.86
C LEU A 216 13.33 -1.44 13.62
N ALA A 217 12.97 -1.23 14.90
CA ALA A 217 13.30 -0.04 15.69
C ALA A 217 14.82 0.24 15.88
N GLN A 218 15.69 -0.70 15.49
CA GLN A 218 17.15 -0.50 15.49
C GLN A 218 17.66 0.30 14.28
N ALA A 219 16.86 0.46 13.23
CA ALA A 219 17.14 1.45 12.20
C ALA A 219 16.87 2.84 12.79
N HIS A 220 17.85 3.75 12.75
CA HIS A 220 17.79 5.10 13.31
C HIS A 220 16.50 5.84 12.92
N CYS A 221 15.46 5.71 13.74
CA CYS A 221 14.16 6.31 13.52
C CYS A 221 13.79 7.09 14.78
N LYS A 222 13.67 8.40 14.64
CA LYS A 222 13.17 9.29 15.68
C LYS A 222 11.81 9.82 15.26
N SER A 223 10.92 10.08 16.20
CA SER A 223 9.59 10.65 15.89
C SER A 223 9.68 11.97 15.11
N ALA A 224 10.76 12.75 15.30
CA ALA A 224 11.04 13.95 14.49
C ALA A 224 11.22 13.64 13.00
N ASP A 225 11.74 12.46 12.65
CA ASP A 225 11.91 11.98 11.28
C ASP A 225 10.57 11.58 10.65
N LEU A 226 9.44 11.74 11.34
CA LEU A 226 8.08 11.40 10.89
C LEU A 226 7.13 12.60 10.94
N ALA A 227 7.60 13.76 11.39
CA ALA A 227 6.84 15.01 11.35
C ALA A 227 6.70 15.54 9.90
N HIS A 228 5.67 16.35 9.71
CA HIS A 228 5.36 17.11 8.49
C HIS A 228 5.85 18.54 8.61
#